data_AF-A0A6G3XXV0-F1
#
_entry.id   AF-A0A6G3XXV0-F1
#
_cell.length_a   1.000
_cell.length_b   1.000
_cell.length_c   1.000
_cell.angle_alpha   90.00
_cell.angle_beta   90.00
_cell.angle_gamma   90.00
#
_symmetry.space_group_name_H-M   'P 1'
#
loop_
_entity.id
_entity.type
_entity.pdbx_description
1 polymer ?
#
loop_
_entity_poly.entity_id
_entity_poly.type
_entity_poly.pdbx_seq_one_letter_code
_entity_poly.pdbx_strand_id
1 'polypeptide(L)' 'GGGGVLRSAYTNKMNEVKPHRAWAERTLQRAEVFGVAREDVGFVDLLAAGLKK' A
#
# COMPACT_ATOMS: atom_id res chain seq x y z
N GLY A 1 0.23 -17.51 16.72
CA GLY A 1 1.57 -17.56 16.10
C GLY A 1 1.57 -16.69 14.87
N GLY A 2 2.66 -15.96 14.58
CA GLY A 2 2.72 -15.12 13.36
C GLY A 2 3.57 -13.86 13.46
N GLY A 3 4.57 -13.82 14.33
CA GLY A 3 5.50 -12.70 14.48
C GLY A 3 6.92 -13.07 14.05
N GLY A 4 7.05 -13.71 12.88
CA GLY A 4 8.33 -14.16 12.33
C GLY A 4 8.91 -13.21 11.30
N VAL A 5 10.12 -13.55 10.84
CA VAL A 5 10.81 -12.89 9.73
C VAL A 5 10.49 -13.63 8.45
N LEU A 6 10.04 -12.91 7.42
CA LEU A 6 9.79 -13.44 6.08
C LEU A 6 10.91 -13.00 5.13
N ARG A 7 11.33 -13.88 4.23
CA ARG A 7 12.30 -13.53 3.17
C ARG A 7 11.55 -12.88 1.99
N SER A 8 12.13 -11.85 1.37
CA SER A 8 11.60 -11.26 0.13
C SER A 8 11.69 -12.23 -1.05
N ALA A 9 10.87 -12.05 -2.08
CA ALA A 9 10.91 -12.88 -3.29
C ALA A 9 12.29 -12.88 -3.97
N TYR A 10 12.95 -11.72 -4.02
CA TYR A 10 14.33 -11.57 -4.53
C TYR A 10 15.40 -12.03 -3.55
N THR A 11 15.00 -12.57 -2.40
CA THR A 11 15.86 -13.20 -1.38
C THR A 11 16.91 -12.30 -0.73
N ASN A 12 16.86 -11.00 -1.02
CA ASN A 12 17.83 -10.01 -0.59
C ASN A 12 17.35 -9.16 0.60
N LYS A 13 16.14 -9.39 1.12
CA LYS A 13 15.56 -8.67 2.25
C LYS A 13 14.82 -9.60 3.22
N MET A 14 14.79 -9.18 4.48
CA MET A 14 14.05 -9.77 5.58
C MET A 14 12.93 -8.81 5.99
N ASN A 15 11.70 -9.30 6.09
CA ASN A 15 10.52 -8.55 6.47
C ASN A 15 10.06 -9.03 7.84
N GLU A 16 10.16 -8.17 8.85
CA GLU A 16 9.69 -8.48 10.21
C GLU A 16 8.22 -8.08 10.36
N VAL A 17 7.33 -9.06 10.52
CA VAL A 17 5.89 -8.77 10.52
C VAL A 17 5.50 -7.81 11.65
N LYS A 18 6.11 -7.92 12.83
CA LYS A 18 5.77 -7.13 14.02
C LYS A 18 5.94 -5.61 13.83
N PRO A 19 7.11 -5.07 13.47
CA PRO A 19 7.27 -3.62 13.29
C PRO A 19 6.47 -3.07 12.11
N HIS A 20 6.17 -3.88 11.08
CA HIS A 20 5.47 -3.40 9.88
C HIS A 20 3.95 -3.50 9.96
N ARG A 21 3.41 -4.35 10.84
CA ARG A 21 1.97 -4.61 10.94
C ARG A 21 1.15 -3.35 11.19
N ALA A 22 1.55 -2.52 12.16
CA ALA A 22 0.82 -1.31 12.50
C ALA A 22 0.76 -0.29 11.35
N TRP A 23 1.82 -0.21 10.54
CA TRP A 23 1.85 0.64 9.34
C TRP A 23 0.93 0.10 8.24
N ALA A 24 0.95 -1.22 8.01
CA ALA A 24 0.10 -1.87 7.02
C ALA A 24 -1.39 -1.74 7.38
N GLU A 25 -1.76 -1.99 8.64
CA GLU A 25 -3.14 -1.83 9.14
C GLU A 25 -3.64 -0.40 8.95
N ARG A 26 -2.83 0.60 9.28
CA ARG A 26 -3.19 2.01 9.08
C ARG A 26 -3.37 2.36 7.59
N THR A 27 -2.54 1.81 6.72
CA THR A 27 -2.65 2.02 5.28
C THR A 27 -3.94 1.43 4.73
N LEU A 28 -4.28 0.20 5.15
CA LEU A 28 -5.52 -0.46 4.74
C LEU A 28 -6.77 0.26 5.23
N GLN A 29 -6.79 0.74 6.49
CA GLN A 29 -7.90 1.56 7.01
C GLN A 29 -8.13 2.83 6.19
N ARG A 30 -7.04 3.50 5.77
CA ARG A 30 -7.15 4.67 4.89
C ARG A 30 -7.69 4.29 3.51
N ALA A 31 -7.26 3.18 2.95
CA ALA A 31 -7.77 2.67 1.67
C ALA A 31 -9.26 2.31 1.74
N GLU A 32 -9.73 1.79 2.87
CA GLU A 32 -11.15 1.48 3.09
C GLU A 32 -12.02 2.74 3.12
N VAL A 33 -11.55 3.79 3.80
CA VAL A 33 -12.31 5.05 3.95
C VAL A 33 -12.25 5.93 2.70
N PHE A 34 -11.06 6.10 2.12
CA PHE A 34 -10.85 7.03 1.01
C PHE A 34 -10.92 6.37 -0.38
N GLY A 35 -10.91 5.04 -0.44
CA GLY A 35 -10.73 4.30 -1.67
C GLY A 35 -9.28 4.31 -2.17
N VAL A 36 -9.03 3.52 -3.20
CA VAL A 36 -7.76 3.49 -3.96
C VAL A 36 -8.07 3.64 -5.43
N ALA A 37 -7.11 4.20 -6.18
CA ALA A 37 -7.19 4.26 -7.64
C ALA A 37 -7.30 2.84 -8.21
N ARG A 38 -8.08 2.68 -9.28
CA ARG A 38 -8.13 1.42 -10.03
C ARG A 38 -6.81 1.19 -10.76
N GLU A 39 -6.54 -0.06 -11.11
CA GLU A 39 -5.30 -0.49 -11.78
C GLU A 39 -4.98 0.32 -13.06
N ASP A 40 -6.01 0.74 -13.78
CA ASP A 40 -5.92 1.49 -15.03
C ASP A 40 -5.90 3.02 -14.83
N VAL A 41 -6.03 3.51 -13.59
CA VAL A 41 -5.99 4.95 -13.28
C VAL A 41 -4.55 5.39 -13.04
N GLY A 42 -4.01 6.15 -14.00
CA GLY A 42 -2.66 6.65 -13.97
C GLY A 42 -2.54 8.09 -13.46
N PHE A 43 -1.29 8.56 -13.36
CA PHE A 43 -0.98 9.93 -12.93
C PHE A 43 -1.63 11.01 -13.82
N VAL A 44 -1.64 10.79 -15.14
CA VAL A 44 -2.23 11.74 -16.10
C VAL A 44 -3.74 11.87 -15.88
N ASP A 45 -4.45 10.78 -15.55
CA ASP A 45 -5.89 10.79 -15.28
C ASP A 45 -6.20 11.63 -14.02
N LEU A 46 -5.40 11.46 -12.96
CA LEU A 46 -5.52 12.24 -11.73
C LEU A 46 -5.26 13.73 -11.99
N LEU A 47 -4.22 14.07 -12.76
CA LEU A 47 -3.91 15.44 -13.12
C LEU A 47 -5.04 16.06 -13.95
N ALA A 48 -5.55 15.34 -14.95
CA ALA A 48 -6.67 15.79 -15.78
C ALA A 48 -7.94 16.01 -14.96
N ALA A 49 -8.24 15.15 -13.98
CA ALA A 49 -9.38 15.31 -13.09
C ALA A 49 -9.27 16.57 -12.21
N GLY A 50 -8.07 16.88 -11.70
CA GLY A 50 -7.82 18.07 -10.87
C GLY A 50 -7.82 19.40 -11.63
N LEU A 51 -7.72 19.36 -12.97
CA LEU A 51 -7.76 20.55 -13.83
C LEU A 51 -9.18 20.92 -14.28
N LYS A 52 -10.17 20.04 -14.09
CA LYS A 52 -11.58 20.34 -14.42
C LYS A 52 -12.16 21.27 -13.35
N LYS A 53 -12.60 22.45 -13.77
CA LYS A 53 -13.41 23.38 -12.98
C LYS A 53 -14.87 22.96 -12.96
#